data_AF-A0A2N1R5D0-F1
#
_entry.id   AF-A0A2N1R5D0-F1
#
_cell.length_a   1.000
_cell.length_b   1.000
_cell.length_c   1.000
_cell.angle_alpha   90.00
_cell.angle_beta   90.00
_cell.angle_gamma   90.00
#
_symmetry.space_group_name_H-M   'P 1'
#
loop_
_entity.id
_entity.type
_entity.pdbx_description
1 polymer ?
#
loop_
_entity_poly.entity_id
_entity_poly.type
_entity_poly.pdbx_seq_one_letter_code
_entity_poly.pdbx_strand_id
1 'polypeptide(L)'
;GVSVGQCMIGLQFTPAFFEFIDQGFPLVVVFPTEGVWFESPAVSILKGAPNLKAAQALVEWLSSTKGQTVLTEQKTYFYPIIPGVKLGAGMPAFETLKTITVDPLWAGAEKKRLVERWVAEVLPAK
;
A
#
# COMPACT_ATOMS: atom_id res chain seq x y z
N GLY A 1 10.97 -8.33 12.28
CA GLY A 1 12.33 -7.74 12.23
C GLY A 1 12.37 -6.48 13.05
N VAL A 2 11.90 -5.35 12.50
CA VAL A 2 11.93 -4.06 13.21
C VAL A 2 11.03 -4.01 14.45
N SER A 3 9.82 -4.58 14.38
CA SER A 3 8.85 -4.59 15.51
C SER A 3 9.41 -5.21 16.80
N VAL A 4 10.25 -6.23 16.66
CA VAL A 4 10.86 -6.97 17.78
C VAL A 4 12.32 -6.60 18.03
N GLY A 5 12.81 -5.50 17.43
CA GLY A 5 14.15 -4.98 17.68
C GLY A 5 15.31 -5.74 17.02
N GLN A 6 15.05 -6.66 16.08
CA GLN A 6 16.10 -7.39 15.36
C GLN A 6 16.75 -6.56 14.24
N CYS A 7 16.06 -5.53 13.76
CA CYS A 7 16.57 -4.59 12.77
C CYS A 7 16.23 -3.17 13.24
N MET A 8 17.10 -2.18 12.98
CA MET A 8 16.80 -0.78 13.31
C MET A 8 15.81 -0.14 12.32
N ILE A 9 15.84 -0.53 11.05
CA ILE A 9 15.05 0.07 9.97
C ILE A 9 14.40 -1.06 9.16
N GLY A 10 13.13 -0.86 8.81
CA GLY A 10 12.41 -1.70 7.84
C GLY A 10 11.91 -0.84 6.68
N LEU A 11 12.07 -1.32 5.45
CA LEU A 11 11.45 -0.75 4.26
C LEU A 11 10.28 -1.65 3.88
N GLN A 12 9.06 -1.14 4.02
CA GLN A 12 7.81 -1.87 3.86
C GLN A 12 6.70 -0.88 3.52
N PHE A 13 5.59 -1.36 2.95
CA PHE A 13 4.35 -0.61 2.89
C PHE A 13 3.85 -0.26 4.29
N THR A 14 3.30 0.95 4.43
CA THR A 14 2.90 1.54 5.70
C THR A 14 1.82 0.79 6.48
N PRO A 15 0.86 0.03 5.86
CA PRO A 15 -0.20 -0.63 6.63
C PRO A 15 0.33 -1.53 7.75
N ALA A 16 1.38 -2.32 7.48
CA ALA A 16 1.98 -3.21 8.48
C ALA A 16 2.62 -2.43 9.64
N PHE A 17 3.21 -1.26 9.38
CA PHE A 17 3.80 -0.45 10.45
C PHE A 17 2.74 0.24 11.32
N PHE A 18 1.65 0.73 10.73
CA PHE A 18 0.54 1.28 11.51
C PHE A 18 -0.17 0.21 12.34
N GLU A 19 -0.30 -1.01 11.82
CA GLU A 19 -0.78 -2.16 12.59
C GLU A 19 0.11 -2.45 13.79
N PHE A 20 1.43 -2.50 13.61
CA PHE A 20 2.35 -2.73 14.72
C PHE A 20 2.31 -1.61 15.77
N ILE A 21 2.18 -0.36 15.36
CA ILE A 21 2.02 0.77 16.29
C ILE A 21 0.72 0.62 17.09
N ASP A 22 -0.38 0.26 16.44
CA ASP A 22 -1.67 0.01 17.13
C ASP A 22 -1.60 -1.18 18.10
N GLN A 23 -0.78 -2.19 17.78
CA GLN A 23 -0.46 -3.30 18.69
C GLN A 23 0.50 -2.93 19.83
N GLY A 24 0.99 -1.69 19.89
CA GLY A 24 1.85 -1.19 20.96
C GLY A 24 3.35 -1.39 20.75
N PHE A 25 3.79 -1.78 19.54
CA PHE A 25 5.21 -1.84 19.24
C PHE A 25 5.82 -0.43 19.13
N PRO A 26 7.07 -0.23 19.61
CA PRO A 26 7.72 1.07 19.66
C PRO A 26 8.31 1.47 18.31
N LEU A 27 7.44 1.64 17.31
CA LEU A 27 7.82 2.00 15.94
C LEU A 27 7.41 3.43 15.59
N VAL A 28 8.14 4.02 14.66
CA VAL A 28 7.80 5.32 14.04
C VAL A 28 7.78 5.12 12.53
N VAL A 29 6.71 5.58 11.88
CA VAL A 29 6.63 5.62 10.41
C VAL A 29 7.28 6.90 9.92
N VAL A 30 8.26 6.77 9.03
CA VAL A 30 8.97 7.89 8.41
C VAL A 30 8.69 7.90 6.91
N PHE A 31 8.27 9.06 6.40
CA PHE A 31 8.15 9.32 4.97
C PHE A 31 9.38 10.14 4.52
N PRO A 32 10.23 9.61 3.62
CA PRO A 32 11.37 10.34 3.05
C PRO A 32 11.01 11.73 2.51
N THR A 33 11.89 12.71 2.72
CA THR A 33 11.67 14.12 2.37
C THR A 33 11.81 14.38 0.86
N GLU A 34 12.52 13.51 0.16
CA GLU A 34 12.60 13.47 -1.30
C GLU A 34 11.24 13.14 -1.93
N GLY A 35 10.42 12.40 -1.19
CA GLY A 35 9.07 11.98 -1.56
C GLY A 35 8.94 10.46 -1.64
N VAL A 36 7.70 9.99 -1.66
CA VAL A 36 7.37 8.56 -1.68
C VAL A 36 6.46 8.20 -2.84
N TRP A 37 6.70 7.05 -3.44
CA TRP A 37 5.70 6.46 -4.33
C TRP A 37 4.66 5.70 -3.48
N PHE A 38 3.44 5.60 -4.00
CA PHE A 38 2.37 4.81 -3.41
C PHE A 38 1.74 3.94 -4.48
N GLU A 39 1.31 2.75 -4.09
CA GLU A 39 0.45 1.92 -4.94
C GLU A 39 -1.02 2.28 -4.74
N SER A 40 -1.80 2.15 -5.80
CA SER A 40 -3.26 2.11 -5.71
C SER A 40 -3.69 0.65 -5.84
N PRO A 41 -4.16 0.01 -4.75
CA PRO A 41 -4.61 -1.38 -4.80
C PRO A 41 -5.73 -1.52 -5.84
N ALA A 42 -5.52 -2.39 -6.83
CA ALA A 42 -6.46 -2.60 -7.91
C ALA A 42 -7.27 -3.89 -7.69
N VAL A 43 -8.54 -3.85 -8.04
CA VAL A 43 -9.41 -5.03 -8.17
C VAL A 43 -9.79 -5.20 -9.63
N SER A 44 -9.88 -6.44 -10.10
CA SER A 44 -10.22 -6.75 -11.49
C SER A 44 -11.08 -8.01 -11.56
N ILE A 45 -12.03 -8.01 -12.50
CA ILE A 45 -12.88 -9.18 -12.79
C ILE A 45 -12.22 -9.99 -13.90
N LEU A 46 -12.03 -11.28 -13.66
CA LEU A 46 -11.45 -12.19 -14.65
C LEU A 46 -12.37 -12.36 -15.86
N LYS A 47 -11.78 -12.43 -17.06
CA LYS A 47 -12.50 -12.74 -18.29
C LYS A 47 -13.15 -14.13 -18.17
N GLY A 48 -14.45 -14.21 -18.43
CA GLY A 48 -15.22 -15.45 -18.32
C GLY A 48 -15.60 -15.85 -16.89
N ALA A 49 -15.56 -14.91 -15.93
CA ALA A 49 -15.97 -15.19 -14.55
C ALA A 49 -17.40 -15.79 -14.51
N PRO A 50 -17.59 -16.95 -13.84
CA PRO A 50 -18.86 -17.68 -13.85
C PRO A 50 -19.99 -16.91 -13.14
N ASN A 51 -19.63 -15.97 -12.24
CA ASN A 51 -20.55 -15.16 -11.45
C ASN A 51 -20.32 -13.66 -11.69
N LEU A 52 -20.41 -13.21 -12.95
CA LEU A 52 -20.09 -11.84 -13.34
C LEU A 52 -20.84 -10.78 -12.52
N LYS A 53 -22.16 -10.96 -12.31
CA LYS A 53 -22.98 -10.00 -11.55
C LYS A 53 -22.51 -9.85 -10.10
N ALA A 54 -22.18 -10.95 -9.44
CA ALA A 54 -21.68 -10.92 -8.06
C ALA A 54 -20.28 -10.27 -7.99
N ALA A 55 -19.42 -10.54 -8.97
CA ALA A 55 -18.11 -9.89 -9.06
C ALA A 55 -18.22 -8.37 -9.26
N GLN A 56 -19.16 -7.91 -10.11
CA GLN A 56 -19.43 -6.48 -10.29
C GLN A 56 -19.94 -5.83 -9.00
N ALA A 57 -20.90 -6.46 -8.31
CA ALA A 57 -21.40 -5.96 -7.03
C ALA A 57 -20.30 -5.85 -5.97
N LEU A 58 -19.34 -6.79 -5.94
CA LEU A 58 -18.19 -6.71 -5.05
C LEU A 58 -17.27 -5.53 -5.40
N VAL A 59 -16.96 -5.32 -6.68
CA VAL A 59 -16.14 -4.18 -7.12
C VAL A 59 -16.82 -2.87 -6.77
N GLU A 60 -18.11 -2.73 -7.05
CA GLU A 60 -18.91 -1.56 -6.70
C GLU A 60 -18.88 -1.29 -5.18
N TRP A 61 -19.02 -2.35 -4.37
CA TRP A 61 -18.97 -2.22 -2.93
C TRP A 61 -17.58 -1.81 -2.43
N LEU A 62 -16.50 -2.43 -2.92
CA LEU A 62 -15.11 -2.12 -2.54
C LEU A 62 -14.76 -0.66 -2.85
N SER A 63 -15.25 -0.14 -3.98
CA SER A 63 -15.03 1.25 -4.38
C SER A 63 -16.05 2.23 -3.82
N SER A 64 -17.01 1.80 -2.98
CA SER A 64 -17.99 2.68 -2.34
C SER A 64 -17.48 3.29 -1.04
N THR A 65 -18.07 4.41 -0.60
CA THR A 65 -17.81 4.99 0.73
C THR A 65 -18.05 3.97 1.84
N LYS A 66 -19.11 3.16 1.74
CA LYS A 66 -19.42 2.13 2.73
C LYS A 66 -18.32 1.07 2.81
N GLY A 67 -17.87 0.56 1.67
CA GLY A 67 -16.80 -0.44 1.62
C GLY A 67 -15.50 0.10 2.19
N GLN A 68 -15.12 1.32 1.83
CA GLN A 68 -13.88 1.93 2.35
C GLN A 68 -13.96 2.27 3.83
N THR A 69 -15.12 2.71 4.33
CA THR A 69 -15.34 2.87 5.77
C THR A 69 -15.15 1.55 6.50
N VAL A 70 -15.72 0.44 5.98
CA VAL A 70 -15.52 -0.89 6.57
C VAL A 70 -14.04 -1.28 6.57
N LEU A 71 -13.30 -1.03 5.49
CA LEU A 71 -11.86 -1.33 5.44
C LEU A 71 -11.06 -0.53 6.48
N THR A 72 -11.40 0.73 6.73
CA THR A 72 -10.81 1.52 7.82
C THR A 72 -11.17 0.95 9.18
N GLU A 73 -12.46 0.66 9.43
CA GLU A 73 -12.96 0.13 10.70
C GLU A 73 -12.36 -1.24 11.04
N GLN A 74 -12.09 -2.06 10.02
CA GLN A 74 -11.39 -3.33 10.15
C GLN A 74 -9.87 -3.17 10.29
N LYS A 75 -9.37 -1.94 10.47
CA LYS A 75 -7.95 -1.65 10.70
C LYS A 75 -7.05 -2.27 9.64
N THR A 76 -7.43 -2.13 8.37
CA THR A 76 -6.57 -2.57 7.26
C THR A 76 -5.41 -1.60 7.00
N TYR A 77 -5.49 -0.38 7.55
CA TYR A 77 -4.48 0.70 7.44
C TYR A 77 -4.11 1.11 6.01
N PHE A 78 -4.92 0.73 5.02
CA PHE A 78 -4.84 1.29 3.67
C PHE A 78 -5.49 2.67 3.63
N TYR A 79 -4.94 3.55 2.81
CA TYR A 79 -5.57 4.82 2.51
C TYR A 79 -6.84 4.60 1.68
N PRO A 80 -8.00 5.15 2.10
CA PRO A 80 -9.18 5.20 1.27
C PRO A 80 -8.91 5.96 -0.04
N ILE A 81 -9.48 5.49 -1.14
CA ILE A 81 -9.44 6.17 -2.44
C ILE A 81 -10.57 7.20 -2.62
N ILE A 82 -11.56 7.22 -1.71
CA ILE A 82 -12.60 8.26 -1.66
C ILE A 82 -12.23 9.33 -0.62
N PRO A 83 -12.18 10.62 -1.01
CA PRO A 83 -11.99 11.72 -0.08
C PRO A 83 -13.06 11.76 1.03
N GLY A 84 -12.63 12.06 2.25
CA GLY A 84 -13.54 12.22 3.39
C GLY A 84 -13.91 10.93 4.15
N VAL A 85 -13.49 9.76 3.67
CA VAL A 85 -13.51 8.54 4.50
C VAL A 85 -12.45 8.68 5.59
N LYS A 86 -12.80 8.32 6.83
CA LYS A 86 -11.88 8.41 7.96
C LYS A 86 -10.65 7.53 7.74
N LEU A 87 -9.50 8.00 8.20
CA LEU A 87 -8.27 7.23 8.23
C LEU A 87 -8.15 6.41 9.52
N GLY A 88 -7.29 5.39 9.49
CA GLY A 88 -6.87 4.69 10.70
C GLY A 88 -6.11 5.61 11.66
N ALA A 89 -6.13 5.29 12.94
CA ALA A 89 -5.43 6.08 13.96
C ALA A 89 -3.93 6.18 13.66
N GLY A 90 -3.36 7.38 13.84
CA GLY A 90 -1.93 7.63 13.62
C GLY A 90 -1.51 7.82 12.15
N MET A 91 -2.40 7.59 11.18
CA MET A 91 -2.11 7.83 9.77
C MET A 91 -2.17 9.34 9.48
N PRO A 92 -1.13 9.95 8.87
CA PRO A 92 -1.21 11.33 8.39
C PRO A 92 -2.19 11.42 7.23
N ALA A 93 -2.80 12.60 7.05
CA ALA A 93 -3.62 12.89 5.88
C ALA A 93 -2.81 12.67 4.59
N PHE A 94 -3.41 12.06 3.57
CA PHE A 94 -2.68 11.69 2.36
C PHE A 94 -2.12 12.93 1.64
N GLU A 95 -2.85 14.04 1.68
CA GLU A 95 -2.51 15.32 1.05
C GLU A 95 -1.29 16.00 1.68
N THR A 96 -0.89 15.61 2.90
CA THR A 96 0.33 16.13 3.54
C THR A 96 1.57 15.36 3.14
N LEU A 97 1.41 14.22 2.44
CA LEU A 97 2.52 13.40 1.97
C LEU A 97 3.06 13.96 0.65
N LYS A 98 4.39 14.14 0.59
CA LYS A 98 5.07 14.43 -0.67
C LYS A 98 5.14 13.15 -1.50
N THR A 99 4.29 13.05 -2.52
CA THR A 99 4.28 11.89 -3.41
C THR A 99 5.13 12.12 -4.65
N ILE A 100 5.72 11.04 -5.16
CA ILE A 100 6.36 11.03 -6.48
C ILE A 100 5.50 10.23 -7.47
N THR A 101 5.49 10.67 -8.71
CA THR A 101 4.79 9.98 -9.79
C THR A 101 5.68 8.93 -10.42
N VAL A 102 5.15 7.72 -10.60
CA VAL A 102 5.76 6.64 -11.37
C VAL A 102 4.77 6.22 -12.45
N ASP A 103 5.23 6.10 -13.70
CA ASP A 103 4.42 5.53 -14.78
C ASP A 103 4.29 4.01 -14.58
N PRO A 104 3.09 3.49 -14.28
CA PRO A 104 2.90 2.07 -14.02
C PRO A 104 3.05 1.20 -15.27
N LEU A 105 2.78 1.75 -16.47
CA LEU A 105 2.92 1.00 -17.73
C LEU A 105 4.41 0.82 -18.06
N TRP A 106 5.18 1.89 -17.94
CA TRP A 106 6.63 1.82 -18.07
C TRP A 106 7.25 0.89 -17.02
N ALA A 107 6.87 1.04 -15.74
CA ALA A 107 7.40 0.20 -14.67
C ALA A 107 7.07 -1.29 -14.87
N GLY A 108 5.86 -1.58 -15.38
CA GLY A 108 5.44 -2.92 -15.76
C GLY A 108 6.26 -3.50 -16.92
N ALA A 109 6.46 -2.72 -17.99
CA ALA A 109 7.25 -3.12 -19.16
C ALA A 109 8.73 -3.36 -18.80
N GLU A 110 9.29 -2.53 -17.92
CA GLU A 110 10.70 -2.56 -17.51
C GLU A 110 10.98 -3.50 -16.33
N LYS A 111 9.95 -4.07 -15.71
CA LYS A 111 10.06 -4.91 -14.51
C LYS A 111 11.16 -5.95 -14.63
N LYS A 112 11.21 -6.68 -15.75
CA LYS A 112 12.21 -7.73 -15.98
C LYS A 112 13.63 -7.17 -15.93
N ARG A 113 13.92 -6.14 -16.73
CA ARG A 113 15.25 -5.51 -16.79
C ARG A 113 15.67 -4.95 -15.44
N LEU A 114 14.76 -4.27 -14.73
CA LEU A 114 15.06 -3.65 -13.44
C LEU A 114 15.34 -4.69 -12.35
N VAL A 115 14.55 -5.76 -12.28
CA VAL A 115 14.76 -6.85 -11.32
C VAL A 115 16.06 -7.60 -11.62
N GLU A 116 16.31 -7.96 -12.88
CA GLU A 116 17.55 -8.64 -13.28
C GLU A 116 18.79 -7.80 -12.93
N ARG A 117 18.75 -6.49 -13.19
CA ARG A 117 19.83 -5.57 -12.81
C ARG A 117 20.03 -5.52 -11.30
N TRP A 118 18.95 -5.42 -10.51
CA TRP A 118 19.06 -5.41 -9.05
C TRP A 118 19.69 -6.70 -8.51
N VAL A 119 19.30 -7.85 -9.05
CA VAL A 119 19.89 -9.15 -8.69
C VAL A 119 21.36 -9.24 -9.08
N ALA A 120 21.78 -8.61 -10.20
CA ALA A 120 23.16 -8.66 -10.65
C ALA A 120 24.09 -7.66 -9.94
N GLU A 121 23.58 -6.45 -9.63
CA GLU A 121 24.41 -5.33 -9.18
C GLU A 121 24.25 -4.98 -7.69
N VAL A 122 23.07 -5.19 -7.11
CA VAL A 122 22.74 -4.69 -5.76
C VAL A 122 22.67 -5.81 -4.74
N LEU A 123 21.90 -6.87 -5.02
CA LEU A 123 21.77 -8.01 -4.11
C LEU A 123 23.11 -8.67 -3.73
N PRO A 124 24.08 -8.88 -4.64
CA PRO A 124 25.35 -9.51 -4.31
C PRO A 124 26.38 -8.52 -3.74
N ALA A 125 26.08 -7.22 -3.73
CA ALA A 125 26.96 -6.23 -3.13
C ALA A 125 27.11 -6.53 -1.64
N LYS A 126 28.36 -6.64 -1.18
CA LYS A 126 28.72 -6.87 0.22
C LYS A 126 29.01 -5.56 0.92
#